data_AF-I5BZD5-F1
#
_entry.id   AF-I5BZD5-F1
#
_cell.length_a   1.000
_cell.length_b   1.000
_cell.length_c   1.000
_cell.angle_alpha   90.00
_cell.angle_beta   90.00
_cell.angle_gamma   90.00
#
_symmetry.space_group_name_H-M   'P 1'
#
loop_
_entity.id
_entity.type
_entity.pdbx_description
1 polymer ?
#
loop_
_entity_poly.entity_id
_entity_poly.type
_entity_poly.pdbx_seq_one_letter_code
_entity_poly.pdbx_strand_id
1 'polypeptide(L)'
;METSAGLEGAVFLSQSTVLGQVGLGKGRLEEQDASKLNGLIGARYYHTDNLRFDLDAGFEQLLSDDAALKTYSVSTAANYRLSNRPVTAFGGYRYRSSSLTSGETHSEDMKSHGIVAGFRYHFGSTSLKDEERNGPLWTAAPYLDY
;
A
#
# COMPACT_ATOMS: atom_id res chain seq x y z
N MET A 1 8.86 20.21 -13.23
CA MET A 1 7.40 20.02 -13.11
C MET A 1 7.20 18.55 -12.85
N GLU A 2 6.60 18.20 -11.71
CA GLU A 2 6.34 16.80 -11.38
C GLU A 2 4.96 16.42 -11.92
N THR A 3 4.89 15.29 -12.61
CA THR A 3 3.65 14.78 -13.19
C THR A 3 3.52 13.31 -12.84
N SER A 4 2.37 12.92 -12.31
CA SER A 4 2.04 11.53 -12.00
C SER A 4 0.66 11.16 -12.53
N ALA A 5 0.53 9.92 -12.98
CA ALA A 5 -0.73 9.33 -13.39
C ALA A 5 -0.81 7.90 -12.85
N GLY A 6 -2.02 7.41 -12.61
CA GLY A 6 -2.22 6.05 -12.12
C GLY A 6 -3.63 5.55 -12.38
N LEU A 7 -3.79 4.24 -12.26
CA LEU A 7 -5.06 3.54 -12.36
C LEU A 7 -5.22 2.64 -11.15
N GLU A 8 -6.47 2.49 -10.71
CA GLU A 8 -6.86 1.60 -9.65
C GLU A 8 -8.14 0.85 -10.02
N GLY A 9 -8.35 -0.31 -9.39
CA GLY A 9 -9.57 -1.07 -9.55
C GLY A 9 -9.73 -2.12 -8.46
N ALA A 10 -10.97 -2.53 -8.22
CA ALA A 10 -11.29 -3.58 -7.29
C ALA A 10 -12.45 -4.44 -7.78
N VAL A 11 -12.44 -5.70 -7.37
CA VAL A 11 -13.51 -6.68 -7.58
C VAL A 11 -14.04 -7.09 -6.21
N PHE A 12 -15.31 -6.79 -5.97
CA PHE A 12 -15.98 -7.12 -4.71
C PHE A 12 -16.70 -8.48 -4.82
N LEU A 13 -16.25 -9.43 -4.01
CA LEU A 13 -16.86 -10.75 -3.84
C LEU A 13 -17.66 -10.78 -2.53
N SER A 14 -18.41 -11.85 -2.28
CA SER A 14 -19.28 -11.96 -1.10
C SER A 14 -18.57 -11.78 0.23
N GLN A 15 -17.36 -12.33 0.39
CA GLN A 15 -16.55 -12.25 1.61
C GLN A 15 -15.12 -11.74 1.37
N SER A 16 -14.81 -11.32 0.16
CA SER A 16 -13.46 -10.89 -0.18
C SER A 16 -13.48 -9.73 -1.16
N THR A 17 -12.38 -9.00 -1.21
CA THR A 17 -12.12 -7.99 -2.23
C THR A 17 -10.73 -8.23 -2.78
N VAL A 18 -10.60 -8.21 -4.10
CA VAL A 18 -9.29 -8.16 -4.76
C VAL A 18 -9.15 -6.78 -5.37
N LEU A 19 -8.04 -6.12 -5.12
CA LEU A 19 -7.79 -4.77 -5.60
C LEU A 19 -6.39 -4.67 -6.18
N GLY A 20 -6.22 -3.73 -7.10
CA GLY A 20 -4.93 -3.44 -7.70
C GLY A 20 -4.80 -1.99 -8.09
N GLN A 21 -3.58 -1.50 -8.07
CA GLN A 21 -3.23 -0.17 -8.56
C GLN A 21 -1.87 -0.20 -9.25
N VAL A 22 -1.70 0.70 -10.20
CA VAL A 22 -0.43 0.96 -10.87
C VAL A 22 -0.30 2.46 -11.11
N GLY A 23 0.89 3.00 -10.88
CA GLY A 23 1.16 4.41 -11.01
C GLY A 23 2.51 4.67 -11.65
N LEU A 24 2.60 5.73 -12.44
CA LEU A 24 3.82 6.23 -13.02
C LEU A 24 3.96 7.72 -12.74
N GLY A 25 5.17 8.16 -12.43
CA GLY A 25 5.49 9.53 -12.11
C GLY A 25 6.83 9.95 -12.70
N LYS A 26 6.96 11.25 -12.97
CA LYS A 26 8.22 11.89 -13.29
C LYS A 26 8.37 13.12 -12.42
N GLY A 27 9.56 13.34 -11.89
CA GLY A 27 9.88 14.47 -11.04
C GLY A 27 11.37 14.81 -11.08
N ARG A 28 11.80 15.67 -10.17
CA ARG A 28 13.23 16.01 -10.01
C ARG A 28 13.69 15.65 -8.61
N LEU A 29 14.76 14.88 -8.52
CA LEU A 29 15.45 14.57 -7.26
C LEU A 29 16.86 15.15 -7.37
N GLU A 30 17.20 16.09 -6.47
CA GLU A 30 18.56 16.67 -6.39
C GLU A 30 19.13 17.09 -7.76
N GLU A 31 18.35 17.84 -8.53
CA GLU A 31 18.69 18.34 -9.88
C GLU A 31 18.71 17.30 -11.02
N GLN A 32 18.52 16.00 -10.73
CA GLN A 32 18.39 14.94 -11.74
C GLN A 32 16.93 14.64 -12.09
N ASP A 33 16.69 14.24 -13.33
CA ASP A 33 15.36 13.78 -13.74
C ASP A 33 15.12 12.37 -13.16
N ALA A 34 14.05 12.25 -12.37
CA ALA A 34 13.69 11.00 -11.74
C ALA A 34 12.34 10.50 -12.28
N SER A 35 12.23 9.20 -12.47
CA SER A 35 10.96 8.55 -12.80
C SER A 35 10.63 7.45 -11.79
N LYS A 36 9.33 7.34 -11.50
CA LYS A 36 8.76 6.41 -10.55
C LYS A 36 7.77 5.50 -11.26
N LEU A 37 7.87 4.22 -11.02
CA LEU A 37 6.83 3.23 -11.34
C LEU A 37 6.47 2.52 -10.05
N ASN A 38 5.18 2.42 -9.74
CA ASN A 38 4.71 1.65 -8.60
C ASN A 38 3.51 0.78 -8.98
N GLY A 39 3.31 -0.27 -8.22
CA GLY A 39 2.16 -1.14 -8.33
C GLY A 39 1.88 -1.83 -7.02
N LEU A 40 0.61 -2.11 -6.77
CA LEU A 40 0.16 -2.87 -5.61
C LEU A 40 -0.98 -3.78 -6.03
N ILE A 41 -0.97 -4.99 -5.50
CA ILE A 41 -2.11 -5.91 -5.53
C ILE A 41 -2.44 -6.30 -4.10
N GLY A 42 -3.74 -6.29 -3.79
CA GLY A 42 -4.26 -6.55 -2.46
C GLY A 42 -5.41 -7.53 -2.48
N ALA A 43 -5.47 -8.35 -1.43
CA ALA A 43 -6.61 -9.17 -1.10
C ALA A 43 -7.12 -8.77 0.30
N ARG A 44 -8.44 -8.75 0.44
CA ARG A 44 -9.14 -8.46 1.69
C ARG A 44 -10.09 -9.61 1.95
N TYR A 45 -10.07 -10.19 3.14
CA TYR A 45 -10.98 -11.26 3.55
C TYR A 45 -11.77 -10.83 4.77
N TYR A 46 -13.09 -10.90 4.68
CA TYR A 46 -14.02 -10.56 5.74
C TYR A 46 -14.49 -11.84 6.43
N HIS A 47 -13.95 -12.09 7.63
CA HIS A 47 -14.47 -13.16 8.48
C HIS A 47 -15.87 -12.80 9.02
N THR A 48 -16.05 -11.52 9.36
CA THR A 48 -17.35 -10.88 9.60
C THR A 48 -17.35 -9.52 8.90
N ASP A 49 -18.49 -8.85 8.80
CA ASP A 49 -18.55 -7.51 8.22
C ASP A 49 -17.70 -6.47 8.99
N ASN A 50 -17.31 -6.78 10.24
CA ASN A 50 -16.48 -5.94 11.12
C ASN A 50 -15.10 -6.53 11.44
N LEU A 51 -14.73 -7.68 10.87
CA LEU A 51 -13.40 -8.28 11.03
C LEU A 51 -12.82 -8.62 9.66
N ARG A 52 -11.75 -7.91 9.29
CA ARG A 52 -11.11 -8.00 7.98
C ARG A 52 -9.62 -8.30 8.10
N PHE A 53 -9.14 -9.22 7.28
CA PHE A 53 -7.73 -9.54 7.10
C PHE A 53 -7.25 -9.07 5.75
N ASP A 54 -6.10 -8.40 5.75
CA ASP A 54 -5.53 -7.77 4.57
C ASP A 54 -4.22 -8.48 4.24
N LEU A 55 -3.99 -8.72 2.95
CA LEU A 55 -2.72 -9.18 2.40
C LEU A 55 -2.41 -8.32 1.17
N ASP A 56 -1.27 -7.67 1.16
CA ASP A 56 -0.83 -6.80 0.07
C ASP A 56 0.57 -7.18 -0.39
N ALA A 57 0.79 -7.10 -1.69
CA ALA A 57 2.10 -7.16 -2.31
C ALA A 57 2.30 -5.91 -3.17
N GLY A 58 3.43 -5.23 -2.97
CA GLY A 58 3.76 -3.99 -3.65
C GLY A 58 5.09 -4.07 -4.36
N PHE A 59 5.20 -3.33 -5.46
CA PHE A 59 6.42 -3.08 -6.19
C PHE A 59 6.59 -1.59 -6.40
N GLU A 60 7.82 -1.11 -6.27
CA GLU A 60 8.20 0.25 -6.60
C GLU A 60 9.57 0.26 -7.25
N GLN A 61 9.71 1.07 -8.29
CA GLN A 61 10.97 1.33 -8.94
C GLN A 61 11.13 2.84 -9.11
N LEU A 62 12.25 3.34 -8.60
CA LEU A 62 12.71 4.71 -8.78
C LEU A 62 13.95 4.66 -9.66
N LEU A 63 13.95 5.46 -10.72
CA LEU A 63 15.03 5.60 -11.69
C LEU A 63 15.47 7.06 -11.68
N SER A 64 16.76 7.30 -11.52
CA SER A 64 17.42 8.59 -11.74
C SER A 64 18.55 8.39 -12.76
N ASP A 65 19.24 9.46 -13.17
CA ASP A 65 20.22 9.40 -14.25
C ASP A 65 21.34 8.37 -13.97
N ASP A 66 21.79 8.26 -12.72
CA ASP A 66 22.92 7.39 -12.32
C ASP A 66 22.54 6.22 -11.40
N ALA A 67 21.26 6.08 -11.04
CA ALA A 67 20.83 5.11 -10.04
C ALA A 67 19.43 4.54 -10.27
N ALA A 68 19.24 3.29 -9.86
CA ALA A 68 17.95 2.62 -9.81
C ALA A 68 17.71 2.01 -8.44
N LEU A 69 16.58 2.33 -7.81
CA LEU A 69 16.13 1.71 -6.57
C LEU A 69 14.89 0.87 -6.86
N LYS A 70 15.00 -0.45 -6.69
CA LYS A 70 13.87 -1.38 -6.80
C LYS A 70 13.46 -1.85 -5.42
N THR A 71 12.17 -1.82 -5.15
CA THR A 71 11.60 -2.16 -3.85
C THR A 71 10.43 -3.12 -4.03
N TYR A 72 10.49 -4.24 -3.33
CA TYR A 72 9.37 -5.16 -3.17
C TYR A 72 8.87 -5.10 -1.73
N SER A 73 7.56 -5.20 -1.55
CA SER A 73 6.95 -5.23 -0.23
C SER A 73 5.85 -6.27 -0.15
N VAL A 74 5.71 -6.82 1.06
CA VAL A 74 4.58 -7.68 1.43
C VAL A 74 4.10 -7.20 2.78
N SER A 75 2.79 -7.00 2.93
CA SER A 75 2.19 -6.64 4.21
C SER A 75 0.94 -7.44 4.51
N THR A 76 0.69 -7.63 5.79
CA THR A 76 -0.56 -8.19 6.28
C THR A 76 -1.08 -7.35 7.44
N ALA A 77 -2.40 -7.24 7.55
CA ALA A 77 -3.05 -6.56 8.66
C ALA A 77 -4.34 -7.25 9.07
N ALA A 78 -4.69 -7.10 10.34
CA ALA A 78 -6.00 -7.42 10.87
C ALA A 78 -6.68 -6.12 11.30
N ASN A 79 -7.96 -5.99 10.94
CA ASN A 79 -8.78 -4.82 11.23
C ASN A 79 -10.06 -5.30 11.92
N TYR A 80 -10.35 -4.75 13.10
CA TYR A 80 -11.56 -5.05 13.85
C TYR A 80 -12.31 -3.78 14.22
N ARG A 81 -13.52 -3.63 13.70
CA ARG A 81 -14.42 -2.54 14.06
C ARG A 81 -15.20 -2.88 15.32
N LEU A 82 -15.08 -2.01 16.31
CA LEU A 82 -15.77 -2.13 17.59
C LEU A 82 -17.29 -2.03 17.38
N SER A 83 -18.05 -2.97 17.95
CA SER A 83 -19.51 -2.95 17.89
C SER A 83 -20.08 -1.63 18.42
N ASN A 84 -21.02 -1.04 17.68
CA ASN A 84 -21.70 0.22 18.03
C ASN A 84 -20.78 1.43 18.20
N ARG A 85 -19.53 1.35 17.74
CA ARG A 85 -18.59 2.47 17.73
C ARG A 85 -18.04 2.67 16.31
N PRO A 86 -17.91 3.91 15.85
CA PRO A 86 -17.24 4.24 14.59
C PRO A 86 -15.70 4.13 14.70
N VAL A 87 -15.20 3.12 15.40
CA VAL A 87 -13.76 2.97 15.69
C VAL A 87 -13.31 1.56 15.30
N THR A 88 -12.20 1.49 14.57
CA THR A 88 -11.53 0.26 14.18
C THR A 88 -10.18 0.19 14.85
N ALA A 89 -9.92 -0.91 15.55
CA ALA A 89 -8.58 -1.28 15.99
C ALA A 89 -7.90 -2.04 14.84
N PHE A 90 -6.63 -1.75 14.60
CA PHE A 90 -5.86 -2.46 13.58
C PHE A 90 -4.45 -2.77 14.06
N GLY A 91 -3.89 -3.83 13.50
CA GLY A 91 -2.51 -4.24 13.68
C GLY A 91 -1.99 -4.91 12.43
N GLY A 92 -0.74 -4.68 12.08
CA GLY A 92 -0.17 -5.21 10.85
C GLY A 92 1.34 -5.28 10.88
N TYR A 93 1.86 -6.05 9.92
CA TYR A 93 3.27 -6.27 9.70
C TYR A 93 3.60 -6.02 8.23
N ARG A 94 4.77 -5.43 7.97
CA ARG A 94 5.29 -5.16 6.64
C ARG A 94 6.73 -5.63 6.53
N TYR A 95 7.02 -6.34 5.46
CA TYR A 95 8.36 -6.64 4.99
C TYR A 95 8.64 -5.85 3.71
N ARG A 96 9.84 -5.30 3.59
CA ARG A 96 10.30 -4.61 2.39
C ARG A 96 11.74 -5.01 2.08
N SER A 97 12.01 -5.31 0.82
CA SER A 97 13.34 -5.59 0.30
C SER A 97 13.61 -4.58 -0.81
N SER A 98 14.68 -3.82 -0.66
CA SER A 98 15.10 -2.78 -1.58
C SER A 98 16.50 -3.09 -2.09
N SER A 99 16.70 -2.97 -3.39
CA SER A 99 17.99 -3.11 -4.04
C SER A 99 18.31 -1.81 -4.75
N LEU A 100 19.36 -1.13 -4.29
CA LEU A 100 19.91 0.05 -4.92
C LEU A 100 21.02 -0.38 -5.88
N THR A 101 20.96 0.09 -7.11
CA THR A 101 22.02 -0.07 -8.11
C THR A 101 22.48 1.32 -8.54
N SER A 102 23.77 1.62 -8.37
CA SER A 102 24.35 2.91 -8.76
C SER A 102 25.62 2.66 -9.59
N GLY A 103 25.70 3.26 -10.79
CA GLY A 103 26.77 3.01 -11.75
C GLY A 103 26.87 1.54 -12.21
N GLU A 104 28.05 1.10 -12.66
CA GLU A 104 28.26 -0.26 -13.21
C GLU A 104 28.60 -1.34 -12.18
N THR A 105 28.87 -1.01 -10.91
CA THR A 105 29.54 -1.98 -10.00
C THR A 105 29.07 -1.97 -8.55
N HIS A 106 28.18 -1.06 -8.13
CA HIS A 106 27.71 -1.03 -6.74
C HIS A 106 26.23 -1.40 -6.65
N SER A 107 25.96 -2.49 -5.93
CA SER A 107 24.61 -2.90 -5.57
C SER A 107 24.53 -3.09 -4.06
N GLU A 108 23.59 -2.42 -3.43
CA GLU A 108 23.32 -2.54 -2.01
C GLU A 108 21.91 -3.08 -1.80
N ASP A 109 21.79 -4.15 -1.01
CA ASP A 109 20.50 -4.72 -0.62
C ASP A 109 20.16 -4.29 0.80
N MET A 110 18.98 -3.69 0.97
CA MET A 110 18.43 -3.30 2.25
C MET A 110 17.11 -4.01 2.51
N LYS A 111 16.97 -4.59 3.70
CA LYS A 111 15.74 -5.23 4.17
C LYS A 111 15.20 -4.46 5.36
N SER A 112 13.89 -4.29 5.40
CA SER A 112 13.23 -3.64 6.53
C SER A 112 11.97 -4.39 6.93
N HIS A 113 11.71 -4.34 8.24
CA HIS A 113 10.60 -4.98 8.91
C HIS A 113 9.89 -3.90 9.72
N GLY A 114 8.57 -3.79 9.56
CA GLY A 114 7.76 -2.81 10.27
C GLY A 114 6.55 -3.46 10.92
N ILE A 115 6.23 -3.05 12.14
CA ILE A 115 4.99 -3.40 12.83
C ILE A 115 4.24 -2.10 13.04
N VAL A 116 2.95 -2.09 12.74
CA VAL A 116 2.06 -0.95 12.95
C VAL A 116 0.83 -1.41 13.71
N ALA A 117 0.38 -0.62 14.67
CA ALA A 117 -0.89 -0.83 15.34
C ALA A 117 -1.49 0.52 15.70
N GLY A 118 -2.82 0.57 15.77
CA GLY A 118 -3.50 1.81 16.12
C GLY A 118 -5.00 1.71 16.05
N PHE A 119 -5.63 2.87 16.10
CA PHE A 119 -7.06 3.03 15.98
C PHE A 119 -7.39 3.98 14.83
N ARG A 120 -8.47 3.71 14.12
CA ARG A 120 -9.03 4.56 13.07
C ARG A 120 -10.46 4.91 13.41
N TYR A 121 -10.82 6.18 13.28
CA TYR A 121 -12.19 6.64 13.42
C TYR A 121 -12.83 6.78 12.05
N HIS A 122 -14.10 6.40 11.92
CA HIS A 122 -14.80 6.30 10.64
C HIS A 122 -16.08 7.15 10.66
N PHE A 123 -16.37 7.86 9.56
CA PHE A 123 -17.62 8.60 9.40
C PHE A 123 -18.42 8.01 8.24
N GLY A 124 -19.73 7.82 8.42
CA GLY A 124 -20.64 7.47 7.32
C GLY A 124 -20.70 6.00 6.89
N SER A 125 -19.94 5.09 7.51
CA SER A 125 -20.03 3.64 7.25
C SER A 125 -20.58 2.88 8.45
N THR A 126 -21.28 1.77 8.20
CA THR A 126 -21.87 0.91 9.25
C THR A 126 -21.00 -0.31 9.59
N SER A 127 -20.12 -0.72 8.67
CA SER A 127 -19.18 -1.84 8.82
C SER A 127 -17.91 -1.60 8.00
N LEU A 128 -16.88 -2.44 8.19
CA LEU A 128 -15.66 -2.36 7.36
C LEU A 128 -15.95 -2.68 5.89
N LYS A 129 -16.85 -3.64 5.65
CA LYS A 129 -17.21 -4.08 4.32
C LYS A 129 -18.04 -3.05 3.56
N ASP A 130 -18.94 -2.38 4.26
CA ASP A 130 -19.72 -1.26 3.75
C ASP A 130 -18.83 -0.07 3.38
N GLU A 131 -17.86 0.24 4.24
CA GLU A 131 -16.87 1.29 4.00
C GLU A 131 -16.05 1.07 2.75
N GLU A 132 -15.54 -0.15 2.53
CA GLU A 132 -14.69 -0.43 1.37
C GLU A 132 -15.47 -0.39 0.05
N ARG A 133 -16.75 -0.75 0.07
CA ARG A 133 -17.58 -0.81 -1.16
C ARG A 133 -18.17 0.54 -1.55
N ASN A 134 -18.37 1.41 -0.57
CA ASN A 134 -18.99 2.72 -0.76
C ASN A 134 -18.02 3.88 -0.55
N GLY A 135 -16.76 3.60 -0.21
CA GLY A 135 -15.70 4.57 0.00
C GLY A 135 -14.55 4.43 -1.01
N PRO A 136 -13.50 5.25 -0.86
CA PRO A 136 -12.34 5.21 -1.75
C PRO A 136 -11.51 3.92 -1.61
N LEU A 137 -11.12 3.35 -2.76
CA LEU A 137 -10.28 2.16 -2.85
C LEU A 137 -8.82 2.39 -2.41
N TRP A 138 -8.34 3.64 -2.46
CA TRP A 138 -7.01 4.08 -1.99
C TRP A 138 -6.70 3.83 -0.51
N THR A 139 -7.65 3.30 0.27
CA THR A 139 -7.38 2.88 1.65
C THR A 139 -6.63 1.54 1.76
N ALA A 140 -6.28 0.89 0.64
CA ALA A 140 -5.25 -0.13 0.60
C ALA A 140 -3.91 0.48 1.04
N ALA A 141 -3.68 0.40 2.33
CA ALA A 141 -2.93 1.41 3.04
C ALA A 141 -1.47 1.54 2.55
N PRO A 142 -1.04 2.75 2.15
CA PRO A 142 0.36 3.11 2.16
C PRO A 142 0.72 3.29 3.63
N TYR A 143 0.90 2.21 4.38
CA TYR A 143 1.41 2.34 5.75
C TYR A 143 2.86 2.77 5.65
N LEU A 144 3.07 4.09 5.56
CA LEU A 144 4.31 4.79 5.85
C LEU A 144 5.31 4.78 4.67
N ASP A 145 5.16 5.77 3.79
CA ASP A 145 6.29 6.58 3.32
C ASP A 145 6.74 7.42 4.53
N TYR A 146 7.68 6.88 5.30
CA TYR A 146 8.51 7.62 6.26
C TYR A 146 9.95 7.20 6.01
#